data_AF-A0A7V1BVJ2-F1
#
_entry.id   AF-A0A7V1BVJ2-F1
#
_cell.length_a   1.000
_cell.length_b   1.000
_cell.length_c   1.000
_cell.angle_alpha   90.00
_cell.angle_beta   90.00
_cell.angle_gamma   90.00
#
_symmetry.space_group_name_H-M   'P 1'
#
loop_
_entity.id
_entity.type
_entity.pdbx_description
1 polymer ?
#
loop_
_entity_poly.entity_id
_entity_poly.type
_entity_poly.pdbx_seq_one_letter_code
_entity_poly.pdbx_strand_id
1 'polypeptide(L)'
;MVRAQTFSLFRSLVNASSFIKSIEYVDTESGDNVSIDLPGGGLSLKDVEKDLIARALKRADGNQTKAARLLGISRDALRYKMQKFGLL
;
A
#
# COMPACT_ATOMS: atom_id res chain seq x y z
N MET A 1 4.41 -39.36 39.65
CA MET A 1 3.70 -39.75 38.41
C MET A 1 3.31 -38.48 37.64
N VAL A 2 4.07 -38.22 36.56
CA VAL A 2 3.84 -37.40 35.35
C VAL A 2 2.83 -36.23 35.42
N ARG A 3 3.26 -34.96 35.51
CA ARG A 3 3.59 -33.99 34.42
C ARG A 3 2.37 -33.48 33.63
N ALA A 4 1.93 -32.26 33.94
CA ALA A 4 1.21 -31.36 33.03
C ALA A 4 1.76 -29.92 33.18
N GLN A 5 3.07 -29.78 32.97
CA GLN A 5 3.69 -28.50 32.67
C GLN A 5 3.57 -28.28 31.16
N THR A 6 2.59 -27.50 30.72
CA THR A 6 2.55 -26.73 29.46
C THR A 6 1.25 -25.94 29.57
N PHE A 7 1.26 -24.70 30.06
CA PHE A 7 1.24 -23.55 29.16
C PHE A 7 1.60 -22.26 29.94
N SER A 8 2.64 -22.31 30.77
CA SER A 8 3.28 -21.12 31.35
C SER A 8 4.44 -20.62 30.47
N LEU A 9 4.20 -20.53 29.16
CA LEU A 9 5.15 -19.99 28.15
C LEU A 9 4.44 -19.31 26.96
N PHE A 10 3.28 -18.67 27.17
CA PHE A 10 2.74 -17.68 26.21
C PHE A 10 2.79 -16.27 26.82
N ARG A 11 3.85 -16.02 27.57
CA ARG A 11 4.30 -14.69 27.97
C ARG A 11 4.82 -13.99 26.73
N SER A 12 4.15 -12.89 26.35
CA SER A 12 4.80 -11.73 25.69
C SER A 12 5.23 -11.81 24.21
N LEU A 13 4.95 -12.88 23.46
CA LEU A 13 5.00 -12.88 21.99
C LEU A 13 3.70 -13.52 21.51
N VAL A 14 2.70 -12.84 20.98
CA VAL A 14 2.75 -11.89 19.88
C VAL A 14 1.68 -10.86 20.18
N ASN A 15 2.08 -9.60 20.33
CA ASN A 15 1.16 -8.47 20.27
C ASN A 15 0.59 -8.42 18.84
N ALA A 16 -0.39 -9.26 18.53
CA ALA A 16 -1.06 -9.32 17.22
C ALA A 16 -1.94 -8.08 16.97
N SER A 17 -1.96 -7.13 17.91
CA SER A 17 -2.61 -5.83 17.76
C SER A 17 -1.75 -4.81 16.98
N SER A 18 -0.42 -5.04 16.83
CA SER A 18 0.46 -4.08 16.12
C SER A 18 0.65 -4.37 14.63
N PHE A 19 0.25 -5.54 14.13
CA PHE A 19 0.30 -5.83 12.68
C PHE A 19 -0.93 -5.30 11.93
N ILE A 20 -2.08 -5.22 12.60
CA ILE A 20 -3.32 -4.69 12.02
C ILE A 20 -3.33 -3.14 12.06
N LYS A 21 -2.46 -2.49 12.84
CA LYS A 21 -2.37 -1.02 12.89
C LYS A 21 -1.85 -0.37 11.59
N SER A 22 -1.28 -1.14 10.66
CA SER A 22 -0.98 -0.66 9.30
C SER A 22 -2.23 -0.58 8.40
N ILE A 23 -3.38 -1.05 8.88
CA ILE A 23 -4.72 -0.95 8.26
C ILE A 23 -5.57 0.10 9.02
N GLU A 24 -4.96 0.95 9.87
CA GLU A 24 -5.60 2.21 10.26
C GLU A 24 -5.37 3.21 9.13
N TYR A 25 -6.31 3.17 8.19
CA TYR A 25 -6.53 4.17 7.16
C TYR A 25 -6.46 5.57 7.80
N VAL A 26 -5.40 6.31 7.44
CA VAL A 26 -5.24 7.69 7.87
C VAL A 26 -6.19 8.53 7.05
N ASP A 27 -7.25 9.02 7.68
CA ASP A 27 -8.08 10.10 7.13
C ASP A 27 -7.18 11.32 6.88
N THR A 28 -6.83 11.52 5.62
CA THR A 28 -6.26 12.79 5.16
C THR A 28 -7.43 13.61 4.64
N GLU A 29 -8.06 14.35 5.55
CA GLU A 29 -9.09 15.36 5.27
C GLU A 29 -8.47 16.58 4.57
N SER A 30 -7.99 16.38 3.35
CA SER A 30 -7.63 17.42 2.37
C SER A 30 -7.59 16.80 0.97
N GLY A 31 -8.54 15.92 0.68
CA GLY A 31 -8.64 15.25 -0.62
C GLY A 31 -9.52 16.06 -1.54
N ASP A 32 -8.93 16.69 -2.56
CA ASP A 32 -9.68 16.97 -3.77
C ASP A 32 -10.33 15.65 -4.20
N ASN A 33 -11.66 15.56 -4.11
CA ASN A 33 -12.39 14.37 -4.53
C ASN A 33 -12.10 14.15 -6.03
N VAL A 34 -11.26 13.17 -6.35
CA VAL A 34 -10.93 12.85 -7.75
C VAL A 34 -12.10 12.08 -8.35
N SER A 35 -12.99 12.79 -9.05
CA SER A 35 -14.01 12.17 -9.89
C SER A 35 -13.37 11.61 -11.16
N ILE A 36 -13.40 10.29 -11.33
CA ILE A 36 -12.98 9.62 -12.57
C ILE A 36 -14.23 9.22 -13.34
N ASP A 37 -14.46 9.87 -14.48
CA ASP A 37 -15.55 9.51 -15.38
C ASP A 37 -15.16 8.28 -16.21
N LEU A 38 -15.98 7.22 -16.13
CA LEU A 38 -15.78 6.02 -16.93
C LEU A 38 -16.33 6.24 -18.35
N PRO A 39 -15.52 6.09 -19.40
CA PRO A 39 -16.01 6.21 -20.77
C PRO A 39 -16.94 5.04 -21.12
N GLY A 40 -17.87 5.26 -22.06
CA GLY A 40 -18.84 4.23 -22.48
C GLY A 40 -18.23 2.95 -23.06
N GLY A 41 -16.98 2.99 -23.52
CA GLY A 41 -16.22 1.82 -23.98
C GLY A 41 -15.47 1.07 -22.87
N GLY A 42 -15.56 1.52 -21.61
CA GLY A 42 -14.80 0.99 -20.49
C GLY A 42 -13.36 1.50 -20.42
N LEU A 43 -12.68 1.18 -19.31
CA LEU A 43 -11.32 1.63 -19.02
C LEU A 43 -10.50 0.48 -18.45
N SER A 44 -9.27 0.33 -18.93
CA SER A 44 -8.32 -0.63 -18.38
C SER A 44 -7.72 -0.10 -17.10
N LEU A 45 -8.14 -0.66 -15.95
CA LEU A 45 -7.56 -0.33 -14.64
C LEU A 45 -6.04 -0.51 -14.62
N LYS A 46 -5.54 -1.50 -15.36
CA LYS A 46 -4.11 -1.78 -15.49
C LYS A 46 -3.35 -0.61 -16.11
N ASP A 47 -3.90 -0.01 -17.18
CA ASP A 47 -3.24 1.09 -17.89
C ASP A 47 -3.36 2.40 -17.12
N VAL A 48 -4.50 2.64 -16.47
CA VAL A 48 -4.68 3.76 -15.54
C VAL A 48 -3.68 3.69 -14.40
N GLU A 49 -3.54 2.53 -13.77
CA GLU A 49 -2.60 2.33 -12.68
C GLU A 49 -1.15 2.59 -13.13
N LYS A 50 -0.76 2.04 -14.29
CA LYS A 50 0.57 2.27 -14.87
C LYS A 50 0.85 3.75 -15.12
N ASP A 51 -0.12 4.47 -15.69
CA ASP A 51 0.01 5.90 -15.98
C ASP A 51 0.08 6.73 -14.70
N LEU A 52 -0.75 6.44 -13.69
CA LEU A 52 -0.68 7.09 -12.38
C LEU A 52 0.70 6.91 -11.72
N ILE A 53 1.27 5.70 -11.79
CA ILE A 53 2.62 5.43 -11.28
C ILE A 53 3.67 6.27 -12.02
N ALA A 54 3.61 6.28 -13.35
CA ALA A 54 4.56 7.06 -14.16
C ALA A 54 4.46 8.57 -13.86
N ARG A 55 3.24 9.12 -13.73
CA ARG A 55 3.02 10.52 -13.37
C ARG A 55 3.51 10.84 -11.96
N ALA A 56 3.29 9.96 -10.99
CA ALA A 56 3.78 10.14 -9.62
C ALA A 56 5.31 10.14 -9.57
N LEU A 57 5.96 9.20 -10.28
CA LEU A 57 7.42 9.16 -10.40
C LEU A 57 7.96 10.43 -11.04
N LYS A 58 7.34 10.91 -12.13
CA LYS A 58 7.72 12.17 -12.79
C LYS A 58 7.58 13.37 -11.85
N ARG A 59 6.47 13.49 -11.12
CA ARG A 59 6.26 14.56 -10.10
C ARG A 59 7.24 14.46 -8.93
N ALA A 60 7.70 13.25 -8.63
CA ALA A 60 8.66 12.97 -7.57
C ALA A 60 10.12 13.02 -8.03
N ASP A 61 10.39 13.35 -9.30
CA ASP A 61 11.74 13.34 -9.90
C ASP A 61 12.45 11.99 -9.68
N GLY A 62 11.71 10.89 -9.91
CA GLY A 62 12.20 9.52 -9.72
C GLY A 62 12.27 9.05 -8.26
N ASN A 63 12.00 9.92 -7.27
CA ASN A 63 12.01 9.52 -5.87
C ASN A 63 10.82 8.61 -5.52
N GLN A 64 11.08 7.32 -5.35
CA GLN A 64 10.05 6.30 -5.11
C GLN A 64 9.28 6.52 -3.80
N THR A 65 9.93 6.95 -2.72
CA THR A 65 9.25 7.21 -1.44
C THR A 65 8.28 8.38 -1.57
N LYS A 66 8.70 9.46 -2.26
CA LYS A 66 7.83 10.62 -2.52
C LYS A 66 6.69 10.28 -3.49
N ALA A 67 6.96 9.50 -4.53
CA ALA A 67 5.94 9.01 -5.46
C ALA A 67 4.90 8.13 -4.77
N ALA A 68 5.32 7.21 -3.89
CA ALA A 68 4.43 6.34 -3.13
C ALA A 68 3.50 7.16 -2.22
N ARG A 69 4.05 8.21 -1.57
CA ARG A 69 3.26 9.16 -0.78
C ARG A 69 2.23 9.92 -1.62
N LEU A 70 2.58 10.35 -2.83
CA LEU A 70 1.62 10.99 -3.75
C LEU A 70 0.47 10.07 -4.16
N LEU A 71 0.70 8.77 -4.18
CA LEU A 71 -0.29 7.75 -4.54
C LEU A 71 -1.02 7.16 -3.33
N GLY A 72 -0.67 7.57 -2.10
CA GLY A 72 -1.25 7.02 -0.88
C GLY A 72 -0.95 5.53 -0.64
N ILE A 73 0.16 5.01 -1.16
CA ILE A 73 0.57 3.61 -0.98
C ILE A 73 1.94 3.50 -0.31
N SER A 74 2.26 2.31 0.21
CA SER A 74 3.60 2.04 0.74
C SER A 74 4.65 2.02 -0.39
N ARG A 75 5.91 2.35 -0.04
CA ARG A 75 7.04 2.29 -0.98
C ARG A 75 7.21 0.88 -1.57
N ASP A 76 7.03 -0.15 -0.76
CA ASP A 76 7.20 -1.54 -1.20
C ASP A 76 6.07 -1.97 -2.15
N ALA A 77 4.84 -1.49 -1.92
CA ALA A 77 3.73 -1.66 -2.86
C ALA A 77 4.00 -0.96 -4.20
N LEU A 78 4.53 0.28 -4.18
CA LEU A 78 4.93 0.98 -5.38
C LEU A 78 6.02 0.21 -6.14
N ARG A 79 7.06 -0.26 -5.44
CA ARG A 79 8.17 -1.03 -6.03
C ARG A 79 7.65 -2.29 -6.73
N TYR A 80 6.78 -3.06 -6.07
CA TYR A 80 6.16 -4.25 -6.68
C TYR A 80 5.38 -3.91 -7.96
N LYS A 81 4.58 -2.83 -7.93
CA LYS A 81 3.84 -2.37 -9.12
C LYS A 81 4.79 -1.91 -10.23
N MET A 82 5.87 -1.20 -9.91
CA MET A 82 6.88 -0.80 -10.90
C MET A 82 7.53 -2.01 -11.58
N GLN A 83 7.87 -3.07 -10.82
CA GLN A 83 8.36 -4.33 -11.41
C GLN A 83 7.32 -4.95 -12.34
N LYS A 84 6.07 -5.03 -11.90
CA LYS A 84 4.95 -5.57 -12.68
C LYS A 84 4.74 -4.84 -14.00
N PHE A 85 5.03 -3.53 -14.05
CA PHE A 85 4.83 -2.69 -15.24
C PHE A 85 6.09 -2.42 -16.07
N GLY A 86 7.25 -2.95 -15.66
CA GLY A 86 8.52 -2.73 -16.36
C GLY A 86 9.01 -1.27 -16.27
N LEU A 87 8.85 -0.66 -15.09
CA LEU A 87 9.27 0.73 -14.81
C LEU A 87 10.54 0.80 -13.94
N LEU A 88 11.30 -0.29 -13.87
CA LEU A 88 12.58 -0.43 -13.16
C LEU A 88 13.69 -0.81 -14.14
#